data_AF-A0A3N6EQS9-F1
#
_entry.id   AF-A0A3N6EQS9-F1
#
_cell.length_a   1.000
_cell.length_b   1.000
_cell.length_c   1.000
_cell.angle_alpha   90.00
_cell.angle_beta   90.00
_cell.angle_gamma   90.00
#
_symmetry.space_group_name_H-M   'P 1'
#
loop_
_entity.id
_entity.type
_entity.pdbx_description
1 polymer ?
#
loop_
_entity_poly.entity_id
_entity_poly.type
_entity_poly.pdbx_seq_one_letter_code
_entity_poly.pdbx_strand_id
1 'polypeptide(L)'
;MKLTVSTHKLFGYGSTLRTAKRLSEEAVRIVDRSVAGRMPDVQVVLTGERNLAEVSTAAEWETAGCTDKRVQARALRDAKRYARDIAGRSIPLADGGVLVVINVDQHPNEATFAVTLVHELVHAMQTSRKDVRDRLIAGLRHDLGVERLSRRESRELDRLLEADEKEAYGAEYLAGRLVPAAAA
;
A
#
# COMPACT_ATOMS: atom_id res chain seq x y z
N MET A 1 -6.48 0.44 16.72
CA MET A 1 -5.88 -0.04 15.47
C MET A 1 -5.76 -1.55 15.55
N LYS A 2 -6.36 -2.24 14.59
CA LYS A 2 -6.23 -3.68 14.35
C LYS A 2 -5.21 -3.88 13.24
N LEU A 3 -4.20 -4.70 13.51
CA LEU A 3 -3.23 -5.14 12.51
C LEU A 3 -3.50 -6.62 12.20
N THR A 4 -3.65 -6.95 10.92
CA THR A 4 -3.68 -8.34 10.45
C THR A 4 -2.56 -8.56 9.45
N VAL A 5 -1.93 -9.74 9.48
CA VAL A 5 -0.93 -10.14 8.50
C VAL A 5 -1.26 -11.54 8.01
N SER A 6 -1.46 -11.67 6.70
CA SER A 6 -1.87 -12.91 6.05
C SER A 6 -1.11 -13.11 4.74
N THR A 7 -1.33 -14.26 4.10
CA THR A 7 -0.79 -14.55 2.77
C THR A 7 -1.93 -14.74 1.77
N HIS A 8 -1.67 -14.44 0.50
CA HIS A 8 -2.59 -14.73 -0.61
C HIS A 8 -1.90 -15.58 -1.66
N LYS A 9 -2.40 -16.81 -1.87
CA LYS A 9 -1.88 -17.79 -2.85
C LYS A 9 -0.35 -17.97 -2.77
N LEU A 10 0.21 -17.87 -1.56
CA LEU A 10 1.64 -17.99 -1.28
C LEU A 10 1.85 -19.22 -0.38
N PHE A 11 2.26 -20.33 -0.99
CA PHE A 11 2.35 -21.64 -0.34
C PHE A 11 3.79 -21.94 0.10
N GLY A 12 3.97 -22.50 1.30
CA GLY A 12 5.29 -22.87 1.84
C GLY A 12 6.07 -21.74 2.54
N TYR A 13 5.53 -20.53 2.60
CA TYR A 13 6.19 -19.33 3.15
C TYR A 13 5.95 -19.11 4.66
N GLY A 14 5.92 -20.18 5.45
CA GLY A 14 5.57 -20.09 6.87
C GLY A 14 6.57 -19.28 7.71
N SER A 15 7.87 -19.36 7.40
CA SER A 15 8.92 -18.54 8.02
C SER A 15 8.75 -17.07 7.66
N THR A 16 8.57 -16.75 6.37
CA THR A 16 8.35 -15.40 5.87
C THR A 16 7.13 -14.75 6.52
N LEU A 17 6.02 -15.48 6.66
CA LEU A 17 4.83 -14.96 7.34
C LEU A 17 5.09 -14.64 8.82
N ARG A 18 5.86 -15.46 9.54
CA ARG A 18 6.22 -15.19 10.94
C ARG A 18 7.11 -13.96 11.06
N THR A 19 8.12 -13.83 10.19
CA THR A 19 8.98 -12.65 10.13
C THR A 19 8.18 -11.39 9.81
N ALA A 20 7.31 -11.45 8.79
CA ALA A 20 6.45 -10.33 8.42
C ALA A 20 5.54 -9.91 9.58
N LYS A 21 4.92 -10.85 10.29
CA LYS A 21 4.12 -10.54 11.49
C LYS A 21 4.90 -9.74 12.53
N ARG A 22 6.07 -10.22 12.90
CA ARG A 22 6.96 -9.55 13.87
C ARG A 22 7.33 -8.15 13.38
N LEU A 23 7.79 -8.03 12.14
CA LEU A 23 8.23 -6.76 11.57
C LEU A 23 7.07 -5.78 11.42
N SER A 24 5.88 -6.20 11.00
CA SER A 24 4.70 -5.36 10.88
C SER A 24 4.24 -4.80 12.23
N GLU A 25 4.23 -5.61 13.28
CA GLU A 25 3.87 -5.13 14.62
C GLU A 25 4.80 -4.02 15.11
N GLU A 26 6.10 -4.18 14.88
CA GLU A 26 7.11 -3.21 15.30
C GLU A 26 7.12 -1.98 14.39
N ALA A 27 7.02 -2.17 13.07
CA ALA A 27 7.01 -1.11 12.07
C ALA A 27 5.85 -0.15 12.30
N VAL A 28 4.66 -0.69 12.56
CA VAL A 28 3.48 0.11 12.87
C VAL A 28 3.74 0.99 14.10
N ARG A 29 4.32 0.47 15.19
CA ARG A 29 4.62 1.28 16.38
C ARG A 29 5.65 2.38 16.11
N ILE A 30 6.61 2.12 15.23
CA ILE A 30 7.64 3.11 14.86
C ILE A 30 7.02 4.22 14.02
N VAL A 31 6.26 3.87 12.98
CA VAL A 31 5.58 4.82 12.11
C VAL A 31 4.54 5.63 12.89
N ASP A 32 3.73 4.97 13.74
CA ASP A 32 2.70 5.63 14.56
C ASP A 32 3.25 6.70 15.50
N ARG A 33 4.50 6.54 15.96
CA ARG A 33 5.17 7.55 16.80
C ARG A 33 5.95 8.61 16.01
N SER A 34 6.29 8.34 14.76
CA SER A 34 7.24 9.15 13.99
C SER A 34 6.59 9.98 12.87
N VAL A 35 5.41 9.58 12.41
CA VAL A 35 4.70 10.20 11.29
C VAL A 35 3.39 10.80 11.79
N ALA A 36 3.11 12.04 11.38
CA ALA A 36 1.90 12.74 11.80
C ALA A 36 0.63 12.06 11.24
N GLY A 37 -0.34 11.81 12.13
CA GLY A 37 -1.62 11.18 11.81
C GLY A 37 -2.06 10.25 12.94
N ARG A 38 -2.98 9.33 12.61
CA ARG A 38 -3.34 8.20 13.46
C ARG A 38 -3.31 6.94 12.59
N MET A 39 -2.53 5.93 12.97
CA MET A 39 -2.48 4.70 12.17
C MET A 39 -3.89 4.07 12.05
N PRO A 40 -4.45 3.92 10.83
CA PRO A 40 -5.72 3.25 10.63
C PRO A 40 -5.60 1.75 10.91
N ASP A 41 -6.71 1.01 10.82
CA ASP A 41 -6.62 -0.45 10.81
C ASP A 41 -5.87 -0.90 9.55
N VAL A 42 -4.86 -1.75 9.71
CA VAL A 42 -3.97 -2.17 8.61
C VAL A 42 -4.10 -3.68 8.38
N GLN A 43 -4.29 -4.05 7.12
CA GLN A 43 -4.25 -5.42 6.66
C GLN A 43 -3.03 -5.60 5.77
N VAL A 44 -2.03 -6.37 6.21
CA VAL A 44 -0.86 -6.69 5.40
C VAL A 44 -1.08 -8.04 4.73
N VAL A 45 -1.03 -8.07 3.40
CA VAL A 45 -1.16 -9.28 2.59
C VAL A 45 0.15 -9.54 1.85
N LEU A 46 0.77 -10.67 2.16
CA LEU A 46 1.95 -11.15 1.45
C LEU A 46 1.54 -11.98 0.24
N THR A 47 2.10 -11.67 -0.92
CA THR A 47 1.86 -12.39 -2.16
C THR A 47 3.13 -12.36 -3.03
N GLY A 48 3.20 -13.22 -4.03
CA GLY A 48 4.17 -13.06 -5.12
C GLY A 48 3.68 -12.09 -6.20
N GLU A 49 4.56 -11.78 -7.15
CA GLU A 49 4.36 -10.83 -8.24
C GLU A 49 3.02 -11.04 -8.96
N ARG A 50 2.73 -12.29 -9.35
CA ARG A 50 1.58 -12.63 -10.20
C ARG A 50 0.24 -12.27 -9.57
N ASN A 51 0.12 -12.36 -8.24
CA ASN A 51 -1.14 -12.11 -7.55
C ASN A 51 -1.19 -10.73 -6.88
N LEU A 52 -0.10 -9.96 -6.85
CA LEU A 52 -0.12 -8.58 -6.34
C LEU A 52 -1.15 -7.74 -7.10
N ALA A 53 -1.15 -7.81 -8.43
CA ALA A 53 -2.12 -7.10 -9.25
C ALA A 53 -3.56 -7.53 -8.93
N GLU A 54 -3.81 -8.83 -8.76
CA GLU A 54 -5.16 -9.35 -8.49
C GLU A 54 -5.71 -8.83 -7.15
N VAL A 55 -4.91 -8.91 -6.09
CA VAL A 55 -5.30 -8.44 -4.76
C VAL A 55 -5.50 -6.93 -4.76
N SER A 56 -4.55 -6.19 -5.34
CA SER A 56 -4.59 -4.72 -5.35
C SER A 56 -5.79 -4.19 -6.13
N THR A 57 -6.00 -4.65 -7.36
CA THR A 57 -7.09 -4.12 -8.19
C THR A 57 -8.46 -4.51 -7.64
N ALA A 58 -8.60 -5.69 -7.02
CA ALA A 58 -9.85 -6.07 -6.37
C ALA A 58 -10.23 -5.08 -5.26
N ALA A 59 -9.28 -4.70 -4.40
CA ALA A 59 -9.49 -3.71 -3.36
C ALA A 59 -9.76 -2.31 -3.92
N GLU A 60 -9.07 -1.91 -4.98
CA GLU A 60 -9.32 -0.63 -5.68
C GLU A 60 -10.72 -0.57 -6.27
N TRP A 61 -11.20 -1.64 -6.91
CA TRP A 61 -12.55 -1.67 -7.49
C TRP A 61 -13.64 -1.58 -6.43
N GLU A 62 -13.48 -2.31 -5.33
CA GLU A 62 -14.40 -2.27 -4.19
C GLU A 62 -14.45 -0.85 -3.60
N THR A 63 -13.28 -0.27 -3.33
CA THR A 63 -13.15 1.07 -2.75
C THR A 63 -13.69 2.16 -3.66
N ALA A 64 -13.46 2.05 -4.97
CA ALA A 64 -13.98 2.99 -5.96
C ALA A 64 -15.46 2.74 -6.31
N GLY A 65 -16.08 1.65 -5.86
CA GLY A 65 -17.42 1.25 -6.26
C GLY A 65 -17.54 0.93 -7.77
N CYS A 66 -16.46 0.47 -8.40
CA CYS A 66 -16.43 0.14 -9.81
C CYS A 66 -17.04 -1.25 -10.05
N THR A 67 -18.18 -1.32 -10.77
CA THR A 67 -18.87 -2.57 -11.09
C THR A 67 -18.77 -2.97 -12.58
N ASP A 68 -18.21 -2.11 -13.42
CA ASP A 68 -18.04 -2.38 -14.86
C ASP A 68 -16.90 -3.38 -15.09
N LYS A 69 -17.28 -4.62 -15.45
CA LYS A 69 -16.34 -5.71 -15.71
C LYS A 69 -15.33 -5.42 -16.82
N ARG A 70 -15.66 -4.60 -17.81
CA ARG A 70 -14.73 -4.26 -18.91
C ARG A 70 -13.64 -3.31 -18.40
N VAL A 71 -14.02 -2.34 -17.57
CA VAL A 71 -13.08 -1.45 -16.89
C VAL A 71 -12.19 -2.25 -15.95
N GLN A 72 -12.77 -3.09 -15.08
CA GLN A 72 -12.02 -3.95 -14.17
C GLN A 72 -11.02 -4.83 -14.93
N ALA A 73 -11.44 -5.50 -16.00
CA ALA A 73 -10.56 -6.36 -16.79
C ALA A 73 -9.42 -5.58 -17.47
N ARG A 74 -9.66 -4.34 -17.90
CA ARG A 74 -8.61 -3.46 -18.43
C ARG A 74 -7.62 -3.06 -17.34
N ALA A 75 -8.12 -2.54 -16.21
CA ALA A 75 -7.29 -2.15 -15.08
C ALA A 75 -6.42 -3.31 -14.58
N LEU A 76 -6.97 -4.52 -14.49
CA LEU A 76 -6.19 -5.71 -14.12
C LEU A 76 -5.07 -6.03 -15.12
N ARG A 77 -5.35 -5.93 -16.43
CA ARG A 77 -4.30 -6.17 -17.45
C ARG A 77 -3.19 -5.13 -17.36
N ASP A 78 -3.54 -3.87 -17.13
CA ASP A 78 -2.57 -2.79 -16.99
C ASP A 78 -1.76 -2.98 -15.69
N ALA A 79 -2.40 -3.29 -14.57
CA ALA A 79 -1.73 -3.61 -13.30
C ALA A 79 -0.78 -4.82 -13.43
N LYS A 80 -1.19 -5.89 -14.12
CA LYS A 80 -0.36 -7.07 -14.37
C LYS A 80 0.91 -6.75 -15.18
N ARG A 81 0.86 -5.73 -16.05
CA ARG A 81 2.04 -5.30 -16.83
C ARG A 81 3.13 -4.71 -15.95
N TYR A 82 2.76 -4.01 -14.88
CA TYR A 82 3.69 -3.31 -13.99
C TYR A 82 3.96 -4.05 -12.68
N ALA A 83 3.22 -5.11 -12.37
CA ALA A 83 3.30 -5.82 -11.09
C ALA A 83 4.72 -6.29 -10.71
N ARG A 84 5.54 -6.64 -11.70
CA ARG A 84 6.94 -7.06 -11.50
C ARG A 84 7.85 -5.97 -10.94
N ASP A 85 7.49 -4.70 -11.19
CA ASP A 85 8.28 -3.54 -10.81
C ASP A 85 7.75 -2.91 -9.50
N ILE A 86 6.75 -3.55 -8.88
CA ILE A 86 6.07 -3.07 -7.66
C ILE A 86 6.44 -3.97 -6.48
N ALA A 87 7.11 -3.37 -5.49
CA ALA A 87 7.51 -4.04 -4.25
C ALA A 87 6.36 -4.08 -3.23
N GLY A 88 5.56 -3.02 -3.15
CA GLY A 88 4.43 -2.89 -2.26
C GLY A 88 3.36 -1.96 -2.82
N ARG A 89 2.14 -2.02 -2.26
CA ARG A 89 1.10 -1.00 -2.45
C ARG A 89 0.24 -0.84 -1.20
N SER A 90 -0.06 0.40 -0.87
CA SER A 90 -1.01 0.80 0.17
C SER A 90 -2.30 1.30 -0.46
N ILE A 91 -3.43 0.70 -0.09
CA ILE A 91 -4.73 0.92 -0.71
C ILE A 91 -5.74 1.27 0.39
N PRO A 92 -6.37 2.46 0.36
CA PRO A 92 -7.44 2.77 1.29
C PRO A 92 -8.62 1.82 1.08
N LEU A 93 -9.26 1.40 2.16
CA LEU A 93 -10.45 0.55 2.13
C LEU A 93 -11.73 1.34 2.39
N ALA A 94 -12.86 0.80 1.94
CA ALA A 94 -14.18 1.41 2.10
C ALA A 94 -14.56 1.60 3.58
N ASP A 95 -14.10 0.73 4.48
CA ASP A 95 -14.34 0.75 5.92
C ASP A 95 -13.44 1.74 6.70
N GLY A 96 -12.53 2.44 6.02
CA GLY A 96 -11.59 3.37 6.63
C GLY A 96 -10.27 2.73 7.07
N GLY A 97 -10.10 1.42 6.87
CA GLY A 97 -8.81 0.75 6.99
C GLY A 97 -7.93 0.93 5.75
N VAL A 98 -6.78 0.26 5.78
CA VAL A 98 -5.82 0.23 4.66
C VAL A 98 -5.36 -1.19 4.42
N LEU A 99 -5.33 -1.59 3.15
CA LEU A 99 -4.70 -2.82 2.69
C LEU A 99 -3.29 -2.50 2.19
N VAL A 100 -2.30 -3.14 2.80
CA VAL A 100 -0.90 -3.13 2.34
C VAL A 100 -0.61 -4.47 1.68
N VAL A 101 -0.36 -4.47 0.38
CA VAL A 101 0.00 -5.67 -0.39
C VAL A 101 1.51 -5.64 -0.62
N ILE A 102 2.22 -6.69 -0.23
CA ILE A 102 3.69 -6.79 -0.39
C ILE A 102 4.02 -7.93 -1.34
N ASN A 103 4.85 -7.64 -2.34
CA ASN A 103 5.42 -8.63 -3.25
C ASN A 103 6.67 -9.26 -2.64
N VAL A 104 6.52 -10.43 -2.02
CA VAL A 104 7.63 -11.11 -1.33
C VAL A 104 8.79 -11.48 -2.26
N ASP A 105 8.54 -11.60 -3.56
CA ASP A 105 9.58 -11.95 -4.54
C ASP A 105 10.59 -10.81 -4.75
N GLN A 106 10.25 -9.58 -4.35
CA GLN A 106 11.11 -8.39 -4.42
C GLN A 106 11.98 -8.20 -3.17
N HIS A 107 11.84 -9.06 -2.16
CA HIS A 107 12.50 -8.90 -0.86
C HIS A 107 13.38 -10.10 -0.52
N PRO A 108 14.64 -10.14 -0.99
CA PRO A 108 15.54 -11.25 -0.72
C PRO A 108 15.97 -11.33 0.76
N ASN A 109 15.76 -10.28 1.56
CA ASN A 109 16.14 -10.24 2.97
C ASN A 109 15.19 -9.36 3.81
N GLU A 110 15.32 -9.42 5.13
CA GLU A 110 14.48 -8.66 6.07
C GLU A 110 14.67 -7.14 5.94
N ALA A 111 15.86 -6.67 5.52
CA ALA A 111 16.15 -5.23 5.44
C ALA A 111 15.36 -4.58 4.30
N THR A 112 15.37 -5.15 3.09
CA THR A 112 14.59 -4.62 1.97
C THR A 112 13.09 -4.73 2.22
N PHE A 113 12.65 -5.81 2.87
CA PHE A 113 11.26 -5.96 3.33
C PHE A 113 10.88 -4.85 4.32
N ALA A 114 11.73 -4.56 5.31
CA ALA A 114 11.48 -3.53 6.32
C ALA A 114 11.36 -2.13 5.70
N VAL A 115 12.20 -1.79 4.72
CA VAL A 115 12.12 -0.52 3.98
C VAL A 115 10.77 -0.39 3.28
N THR A 116 10.39 -1.39 2.49
CA THR A 116 9.09 -1.36 1.78
C THR A 116 7.92 -1.31 2.75
N LEU A 117 7.98 -2.08 3.84
CA LEU A 117 6.90 -2.10 4.84
C LEU A 117 6.74 -0.74 5.52
N VAL A 118 7.84 -0.06 5.88
CA VAL A 118 7.79 1.29 6.44
C VAL A 118 7.21 2.27 5.44
N HIS A 119 7.65 2.21 4.18
CA HIS A 119 7.15 3.06 3.09
C HIS A 119 5.62 2.94 2.96
N GLU A 120 5.09 1.71 2.81
CA GLU A 120 3.66 1.49 2.67
C GLU A 120 2.85 1.85 3.93
N LEU A 121 3.44 1.70 5.12
CA LEU A 121 2.82 2.13 6.37
C LEU A 121 2.79 3.65 6.53
N VAL A 122 3.73 4.39 5.92
CA VAL A 122 3.66 5.84 5.85
C VAL A 122 2.48 6.26 4.97
N HIS A 123 2.28 5.61 3.81
CA HIS A 123 1.06 5.81 3.03
C HIS A 123 -0.20 5.49 3.82
N ALA A 124 -0.20 4.38 4.56
CA ALA A 124 -1.32 4.03 5.42
C ALA A 124 -1.60 5.14 6.46
N MET A 125 -0.56 5.67 7.10
CA MET A 125 -0.67 6.80 8.02
C MET A 125 -1.22 8.06 7.34
N GLN A 126 -0.74 8.39 6.14
CA GLN A 126 -1.20 9.55 5.37
C GLN A 126 -2.70 9.50 5.09
N THR A 127 -3.27 8.32 4.84
CA THR A 127 -4.72 8.17 4.61
C THR A 127 -5.58 8.66 5.77
N SER A 128 -5.05 8.66 7.00
CA SER A 128 -5.77 9.14 8.19
C SER A 128 -5.87 10.65 8.28
N ARG A 129 -5.09 11.38 7.46
CA ARG A 129 -5.07 12.83 7.46
C ARG A 129 -6.31 13.37 6.77
N LYS A 130 -6.69 14.57 7.18
CA LYS A 130 -7.85 15.28 6.64
C LYS A 130 -7.77 15.34 5.11
N ASP A 131 -8.88 14.98 4.46
CA ASP A 131 -9.11 15.02 3.01
C ASP A 131 -8.22 14.10 2.15
N VAL A 132 -7.19 13.43 2.71
CA VAL A 132 -6.28 12.57 1.94
C VAL A 132 -7.00 11.33 1.43
N ARG A 133 -7.72 10.60 2.29
CA ARG A 133 -8.47 9.41 1.88
C ARG A 133 -9.49 9.72 0.78
N ASP A 134 -10.29 10.76 0.96
CA ASP A 134 -11.34 11.13 0.00
C ASP A 134 -10.72 11.53 -1.35
N ARG A 135 -9.58 12.23 -1.32
CA ARG A 135 -8.79 12.55 -2.51
C ARG A 135 -8.26 11.29 -3.21
N LEU A 136 -7.72 10.33 -2.48
CA LEU A 136 -7.24 9.06 -3.04
C LEU A 136 -8.38 8.28 -3.69
N ILE A 137 -9.54 8.20 -3.03
CA ILE A 137 -10.73 7.53 -3.57
C ILE A 137 -11.24 8.24 -4.83
N ALA A 138 -11.27 9.58 -4.84
CA ALA A 138 -11.63 10.36 -6.01
C ALA A 138 -10.67 10.11 -7.19
N GLY A 139 -9.37 9.99 -6.92
CA GLY A 139 -8.36 9.56 -7.91
C GLY A 139 -8.64 8.16 -8.47
N LEU A 140 -8.88 7.17 -7.60
CA LEU A 140 -9.22 5.82 -8.03
C LEU A 140 -10.51 5.78 -8.88
N ARG A 141 -11.53 6.54 -8.48
CA ARG A 141 -12.78 6.67 -9.25
C ARG A 141 -12.54 7.33 -10.59
N HIS A 142 -11.60 8.28 -10.67
CA HIS A 142 -11.17 8.90 -11.91
C HIS A 142 -10.51 7.92 -12.87
N ASP A 143 -9.52 7.18 -12.39
CA ASP A 143 -8.74 6.25 -13.20
C ASP A 143 -9.59 5.08 -13.71
N LEU A 144 -10.58 4.66 -12.92
CA LEU A 144 -11.56 3.65 -13.28
C LEU A 144 -12.76 4.23 -14.07
N GLY A 145 -12.79 5.54 -14.33
CA GLY A 145 -13.86 6.17 -15.12
C GLY A 145 -15.24 6.16 -14.45
N VAL A 146 -15.31 5.95 -13.13
CA VAL A 146 -16.54 6.01 -12.33
C VAL A 146 -16.99 7.46 -12.16
N GLU A 147 -16.06 8.35 -11.84
CA GLU A 147 -16.26 9.79 -11.78
C GLU A 147 -15.14 10.51 -12.51
N ARG A 148 -15.34 11.76 -12.91
CA ARG A 148 -14.31 12.52 -13.62
C ARG A 148 -13.79 13.66 -12.75
N LEU A 149 -12.48 13.73 -12.60
CA LEU A 149 -11.80 14.92 -12.13
C LEU A 149 -11.63 15.90 -13.30
N SER A 150 -11.75 17.19 -13.02
CA SER A 150 -11.31 18.21 -13.95
C SER A 150 -9.79 18.16 -14.13
N ARG A 151 -9.28 18.73 -15.22
CA ARG A 151 -7.82 18.81 -15.46
C ARG A 151 -7.07 19.53 -14.34
N ARG A 152 -7.72 20.48 -13.67
CA ARG A 152 -7.11 21.22 -12.55
C ARG A 152 -7.02 20.32 -11.32
N GLU A 153 -8.08 19.59 -11.00
CA GLU A 153 -8.12 18.66 -9.87
C GLU A 153 -7.14 17.50 -10.06
N SER A 154 -7.06 16.93 -11.28
CA SER A 154 -6.09 15.87 -11.57
C SER A 154 -4.65 16.34 -11.39
N ARG A 155 -4.26 17.53 -11.89
CA ARG A 155 -2.91 18.06 -11.67
C ARG A 155 -2.58 18.33 -10.21
N GLU A 156 -3.58 18.78 -9.46
CA GLU A 156 -3.42 19.02 -8.03
C GLU A 156 -3.28 17.70 -7.27
N LEU A 157 -4.07 16.69 -7.62
CA LEU A 157 -3.92 15.33 -7.12
C LEU A 157 -2.51 14.80 -7.38
N ASP A 158 -2.01 14.90 -8.61
CA ASP A 158 -0.67 14.42 -8.98
C ASP A 158 0.42 15.10 -8.13
N ARG A 159 0.34 16.43 -7.95
CA ARG A 159 1.28 17.18 -7.11
C ARG A 159 1.24 16.72 -5.65
N LEU A 160 0.05 16.48 -5.12
CA LEU A 160 -0.13 16.05 -3.73
C LEU A 160 0.36 14.62 -3.53
N LEU A 161 0.12 13.72 -4.49
CA LEU A 161 0.69 12.38 -4.50
C LEU A 161 2.22 12.41 -4.54
N GLU A 162 2.82 13.30 -5.34
CA GLU A 162 4.28 13.45 -5.37
C GLU A 162 4.84 13.95 -4.03
N ALA A 163 4.10 14.81 -3.31
CA ALA A 163 4.50 15.25 -1.98
C ALA A 163 4.37 14.13 -0.94
N ASP A 164 3.28 13.36 -0.99
CA ASP A 164 3.05 12.20 -0.12
C ASP A 164 4.13 11.12 -0.34
N GLU A 165 4.51 10.87 -1.60
CA GLU A 165 5.59 9.94 -1.98
C GLU A 165 6.96 10.39 -1.43
N LYS A 166 7.30 11.67 -1.55
CA LYS A 166 8.54 12.22 -1.01
C LYS A 166 8.63 12.07 0.51
N GLU A 167 7.51 12.21 1.21
CA GLU A 167 7.46 11.95 2.65
C GLU A 167 7.67 10.47 2.96
N ALA A 168 7.05 9.55 2.21
CA ALA A 168 7.22 8.11 2.38
C ALA A 168 8.69 7.71 2.22
N TYR A 169 9.35 8.16 1.14
CA TYR A 169 10.79 7.99 0.95
C TYR A 169 11.60 8.63 2.08
N GLY A 170 11.24 9.85 2.50
CA GLY A 170 11.90 10.56 3.59
C GLY A 170 11.78 9.86 4.95
N ALA A 171 10.85 8.91 5.10
CA ALA A 171 10.63 8.13 6.31
C ALA A 171 11.25 6.71 6.26
N GLU A 172 11.79 6.27 5.13
CA GLU A 172 12.38 4.93 4.98
C GLU A 172 13.54 4.65 5.95
N TYR A 173 14.26 5.70 6.39
CA TYR A 173 15.31 5.56 7.41
C TYR A 173 14.81 4.94 8.72
N LEU A 174 13.51 5.00 8.99
CA LEU A 174 12.89 4.35 10.15
C LEU A 174 13.02 2.82 10.09
N ALA A 175 13.20 2.23 8.90
CA ALA A 175 13.46 0.81 8.74
C ALA A 175 14.76 0.36 9.45
N GLY A 176 15.76 1.25 9.56
CA GLY A 176 16.99 0.99 10.32
C GLY A 176 16.74 0.73 11.82
N ARG A 177 15.59 1.17 12.36
CA ARG A 177 15.17 0.88 13.73
C ARG A 177 14.51 -0.50 13.89
N LEU A 178 14.07 -1.11 12.78
CA LEU A 178 13.50 -2.47 12.75
C LEU A 178 14.58 -3.52 12.53
N VAL A 179 15.44 -3.24 11.56
CA VAL A 179 16.51 -4.12 11.12
C VAL A 179 17.73 -3.23 10.96
N PRO A 180 18.78 -3.37 11.80
CA PRO A 180 19.97 -2.51 11.71
C PRO A 180 20.62 -2.49 10.32
N ALA A 181 20.55 -3.59 9.59
CA ALA A 181 21.04 -3.69 8.21
C ALA A 181 20.23 -2.86 7.18
N ALA A 182 19.08 -2.29 7.56
CA ALA A 182 18.29 -1.36 6.75
C ALA A 182 18.67 0.12 6.99
N ALA A 183 19.60 0.41 7.91
CA ALA A 183 20.18 1.75 8.04
C ALA A 183 21.21 1.95 6.92
N ALA A 184 20.77 2.54 5.81
CA ALA A 184 21.63 2.96 4.69
C ALA A 184 21.69 4.49 4.63
#